data_AF-A0A963SJU5-F1
#
_entry.id   AF-A0A963SJU5-F1
#
_cell.length_a   1.000
_cell.length_b   1.000
_cell.length_c   1.000
_cell.angle_alpha   90.00
_cell.angle_beta   90.00
_cell.angle_gamma   90.00
#
_symmetry.space_group_name_H-M   'P 1'
#
loop_
_entity.id
_entity.type
_entity.pdbx_description
1 polymer ?
#
loop_
_entity_poly.entity_id
_entity_poly.type
_entity_poly.pdbx_seq_one_letter_code
_entity_poly.pdbx_strand_id
1 'polypeptide(L)'
;DGKIRLRVISADDEKILCSAEVGGVISDRKGVNVPDAEIPIPALTDKDRKDLAFAIGQGADWIGLSFVQRPEDLAEARKLMGGYGALCAKIEKPMAVRRLDEIIEMADGVMVARGDLGVELEPQEVPPLQKRIVNKTRLMGKPVIVATQMLESMIESPAPTRAEVSDVANAVYDGADAVMLSAETAAGDWPEEAVTIMDRIAVQVERDEDYIERVRMLDTPPDPTTADALSHACMTIADTVPIAAITVFTGSGSTARRVARERPSVPMLVLTPSMRTARRMALLWGTHAVATKDIGSFEEMIAKGKRMALRHGFADAGSKLIALAGVPFGTPGSTNLLHVVTLVGDELKDYDD
;
A
#
# COMPACT_ATOMS: atom_id res chain seq x y z
N ASP A 1 18.90 15.43 8.74
CA ASP A 1 18.11 16.31 7.84
C ASP A 1 18.91 16.93 6.69
N GLY A 2 20.18 16.56 6.44
CA GLY A 2 20.93 17.02 5.25
C GLY A 2 21.31 18.51 5.16
N LYS A 3 20.92 19.35 6.14
CA LYS A 3 21.19 20.80 6.15
C LYS A 3 22.68 21.18 6.23
N ILE A 4 23.50 20.29 6.79
CA ILE A 4 24.96 20.43 6.86
C ILE A 4 25.56 19.19 6.23
N ARG A 5 26.54 19.39 5.35
CA ARG A 5 27.21 18.33 4.61
C ARG A 5 28.69 18.34 4.96
N LEU A 6 29.17 17.18 5.40
CA LEU A 6 30.55 16.96 5.80
C LEU A 6 31.19 15.96 4.85
N ARG A 7 32.39 16.26 4.35
CA ARG A 7 33.24 15.34 3.59
C ARG A 7 34.30 14.77 4.49
N VAL A 8 34.39 13.45 4.59
CA VAL A 8 35.46 12.76 5.32
C VAL A 8 36.81 13.03 4.66
N ILE A 9 37.78 13.50 5.44
CA ILE A 9 39.18 13.68 5.02
C ILE A 9 40.01 12.47 5.46
N SER A 10 39.87 12.08 6.72
CA SER A 10 40.52 10.90 7.30
C SER A 10 39.70 10.39 8.48
N ALA A 11 39.88 9.12 8.82
CA ALA A 11 39.22 8.48 9.96
C ALA A 11 40.23 7.61 10.72
N ASP A 12 40.07 7.54 12.03
CA ASP A 12 40.73 6.60 12.94
C ASP A 12 39.67 5.96 13.86
N ASP A 13 40.11 5.12 14.80
CA ASP A 13 39.22 4.35 15.68
C ASP A 13 38.40 5.23 16.65
N GLU A 14 38.83 6.46 16.93
CA GLU A 14 38.17 7.34 17.91
C GLU A 14 37.44 8.52 17.26
N LYS A 15 37.85 8.94 16.06
CA LYS A 15 37.31 10.14 15.41
C LYS A 15 37.36 10.09 13.89
N ILE A 16 36.46 10.85 13.30
CA ILE A 16 36.42 11.11 11.85
C ILE A 16 36.70 12.59 11.65
N LEU A 17 37.78 12.91 10.93
CA LEU A 17 38.10 14.27 10.52
C LEU A 17 37.32 14.59 9.24
N CYS A 18 36.49 15.62 9.30
CA CYS A 18 35.69 16.06 8.16
C CYS A 18 35.96 17.53 7.80
N SER A 19 35.79 17.86 6.52
CA SER A 19 35.59 19.23 6.04
C SER A 19 34.09 19.52 5.91
N ALA A 20 33.64 20.72 6.29
CA ALA A 20 32.28 21.15 6.01
C ALA A 20 32.19 21.67 4.57
N GLU A 21 31.46 20.96 3.72
CA GLU A 21 31.13 21.43 2.36
C GLU A 21 29.96 22.40 2.38
N VAL A 22 28.99 22.12 3.26
CA VAL A 22 27.89 23.00 3.57
C VAL A 22 27.87 23.18 5.08
N GLY A 23 28.32 24.34 5.55
CA GLY A 23 28.31 24.69 6.97
C GLY A 23 26.98 25.28 7.42
N GLY A 24 26.82 25.48 8.73
CA GLY A 24 25.62 26.07 9.32
C GLY A 24 25.59 25.94 10.83
N VAL A 25 24.50 26.43 11.43
CA VAL A 25 24.24 26.28 12.86
C VAL A 25 23.67 24.88 13.13
N ILE A 26 24.28 24.16 14.08
CA ILE A 26 23.78 22.88 14.60
C ILE A 26 23.28 23.13 16.02
N SER A 27 22.05 22.70 16.30
CA SER A 27 21.55 22.61 17.68
C SER A 27 21.63 21.17 18.20
N ASP A 28 21.29 20.95 19.46
CA ASP A 28 21.47 19.65 20.10
C ASP A 28 20.59 18.54 19.49
N ARG A 29 21.05 17.29 19.63
CA ARG A 29 20.32 16.05 19.28
C ARG A 29 19.83 16.01 17.82
N LYS A 30 20.64 16.51 16.89
CA LYS A 30 20.37 16.41 15.45
C LYS A 30 20.72 15.03 14.90
N GLY A 31 19.92 14.55 13.96
CA GLY A 31 20.16 13.30 13.26
C GLY A 31 21.44 13.37 12.42
N VAL A 32 22.18 12.26 12.40
CA VAL A 32 23.38 12.07 11.59
C VAL A 32 23.09 10.98 10.56
N ASN A 33 23.39 11.27 9.30
CA ASN A 33 23.13 10.41 8.16
C ASN A 33 24.49 10.05 7.52
N VAL A 34 24.67 8.79 7.12
CA VAL A 34 25.91 8.29 6.49
C VAL A 34 25.52 7.48 5.25
N PRO A 35 25.32 8.14 4.10
CA PRO A 35 24.66 7.54 2.93
C PRO A 35 25.40 6.34 2.34
N ASP A 36 26.74 6.38 2.38
CA ASP A 36 27.61 5.43 1.69
C ASP A 36 27.99 4.20 2.54
N ALA A 37 27.49 4.10 3.77
CA ALA A 37 27.84 3.03 4.70
C ALA A 37 26.60 2.31 5.24
N GLU A 38 26.67 0.98 5.29
CA GLU A 38 25.75 0.21 6.14
C GLU A 38 26.16 0.43 7.60
N ILE A 39 25.25 1.00 8.39
CA ILE A 39 25.53 1.23 9.80
C ILE A 39 25.21 -0.06 10.56
N PRO A 40 26.16 -0.64 11.32
CA PRO A 40 26.00 -1.91 12.04
C PRO A 40 25.20 -1.71 13.34
N ILE A 41 24.08 -1.00 13.26
CA ILE A 41 23.11 -0.84 14.34
C ILE A 41 21.95 -1.80 14.11
N PRO A 42 21.39 -2.41 15.19
CA PRO A 42 20.16 -3.17 15.08
C PRO A 42 19.04 -2.29 14.49
N ALA A 43 18.24 -2.85 13.59
CA ALA A 43 17.08 -2.14 13.05
C ALA A 43 16.02 -1.83 14.11
N LEU A 44 15.99 -2.61 15.20
CA LEU A 44 15.11 -2.41 16.34
C LEU A 44 15.91 -2.07 17.60
N THR A 45 15.70 -0.87 18.12
CA THR A 45 16.20 -0.47 19.43
C THR A 45 15.42 -1.15 20.57
N ASP A 46 15.92 -1.06 21.80
CA ASP A 46 15.19 -1.54 22.99
C ASP A 46 13.85 -0.83 23.18
N LYS A 47 13.74 0.43 22.71
CA LYS A 47 12.48 1.15 22.69
C LYS A 47 11.55 0.56 21.64
N ASP A 48 12.03 0.33 20.41
CA ASP A 48 11.20 -0.21 19.33
C ASP A 48 10.66 -1.61 19.66
N ARG A 49 11.44 -2.45 20.38
CA ARG A 49 10.96 -3.75 20.88
C ARG A 49 9.77 -3.60 21.84
N LYS A 50 9.79 -2.60 22.72
CA LYS A 50 8.70 -2.31 23.66
C LYS A 50 7.48 -1.77 22.93
N ASP A 51 7.69 -0.86 21.98
CA ASP A 51 6.62 -0.27 21.19
C ASP A 51 5.96 -1.30 20.28
N LEU A 52 6.75 -2.21 19.69
CA LEU A 52 6.25 -3.34 18.91
C LEU A 52 5.36 -4.25 19.76
N ALA A 53 5.81 -4.64 20.95
CA ALA A 53 5.01 -5.44 21.87
C ALA A 53 3.72 -4.73 22.28
N PHE A 54 3.77 -3.41 22.52
CA PHE A 54 2.60 -2.59 22.80
C PHE A 54 1.62 -2.57 21.61
N ALA A 55 2.10 -2.28 20.40
CA ALA A 55 1.27 -2.19 19.19
C ALA A 55 0.57 -3.53 18.88
N ILE A 56 1.26 -4.65 19.06
CA ILE A 56 0.68 -5.99 18.96
C ILE A 56 -0.40 -6.21 20.04
N GLY A 57 -0.12 -5.79 21.28
CA GLY A 57 -1.09 -5.85 22.38
C GLY A 57 -2.35 -5.01 22.14
N GLN A 58 -2.23 -3.88 21.44
CA GLN A 58 -3.36 -3.05 20.99
C GLN A 58 -4.04 -3.57 19.72
N GLY A 59 -3.48 -4.61 19.11
CA GLY A 59 -4.05 -5.27 17.96
C GLY A 59 -3.85 -4.55 16.63
N ALA A 60 -2.81 -3.71 16.50
CA ALA A 60 -2.49 -2.97 15.28
C ALA A 60 -2.41 -3.87 14.04
N ASP A 61 -3.11 -3.51 12.96
CA ASP A 61 -3.18 -4.34 11.75
C ASP A 61 -1.90 -4.27 10.91
N TRP A 62 -1.20 -3.13 10.95
CA TRP A 62 0.05 -2.86 10.23
C TRP A 62 1.12 -2.31 11.16
N ILE A 63 2.34 -2.82 11.02
CA ILE A 63 3.55 -2.34 11.70
C ILE A 63 4.49 -1.78 10.65
N GLY A 64 4.81 -0.48 10.72
CA GLY A 64 5.83 0.15 9.87
C GLY A 64 7.21 -0.02 10.49
N LEU A 65 8.13 -0.71 9.81
CA LEU A 65 9.52 -0.82 10.22
C LEU A 65 10.34 0.28 9.56
N SER A 66 10.85 1.21 10.36
CA SER A 66 11.72 2.32 9.92
C SER A 66 13.14 1.86 9.66
N PHE A 67 13.86 2.62 8.84
CA PHE A 67 15.28 2.49 8.54
C PHE A 67 15.72 1.07 8.13
N VAL A 68 14.84 0.34 7.42
CA VAL A 68 15.19 -0.97 6.86
C VAL A 68 16.40 -0.78 5.95
N GLN A 69 17.43 -1.60 6.14
CA GLN A 69 18.60 -1.65 5.28
C GLN A 69 18.70 -2.99 4.56
N ARG A 70 18.16 -4.05 5.16
CA ARG A 70 18.35 -5.42 4.70
C ARG A 70 17.18 -6.34 5.11
N PRO A 71 16.92 -7.45 4.38
CA PRO A 71 15.86 -8.41 4.69
C PRO A 71 15.94 -8.97 6.12
N GLU A 72 17.14 -9.10 6.69
CA GLU A 72 17.34 -9.61 8.04
C GLU A 72 16.64 -8.75 9.11
N ASP A 73 16.50 -7.44 8.86
CA ASP A 73 15.78 -6.50 9.73
C ASP A 73 14.29 -6.87 9.80
N LEU A 74 13.69 -7.23 8.66
CA LEU A 74 12.31 -7.69 8.56
C LEU A 74 12.13 -9.08 9.19
N ALA A 75 13.11 -9.98 9.05
CA ALA A 75 13.06 -11.30 9.71
C ALA A 75 13.03 -11.15 11.24
N GLU A 76 13.87 -10.26 11.79
CA GLU A 76 13.89 -9.97 13.21
C GLU A 76 12.55 -9.43 13.70
N ALA A 77 12.02 -8.39 13.04
CA ALA A 77 10.72 -7.82 13.38
C ALA A 77 9.60 -8.87 13.31
N ARG A 78 9.55 -9.67 12.23
CA ARG A 78 8.55 -10.72 12.05
C ARG A 78 8.63 -11.80 13.13
N LYS A 79 9.84 -12.18 13.56
CA LYS A 79 10.04 -13.12 14.68
C LYS A 79 9.46 -12.57 15.98
N LEU A 80 9.71 -11.29 16.27
CA LEU A 80 9.18 -10.63 17.47
C LEU A 80 7.66 -10.43 17.39
N MET A 81 7.11 -10.26 16.19
CA MET A 81 5.67 -10.17 15.96
C MET A 81 4.91 -11.48 16.20
N GLY A 82 5.60 -12.62 16.24
CA GLY A 82 4.95 -13.92 16.42
C GLY A 82 3.90 -14.24 15.35
N GLY A 83 4.04 -13.68 14.14
CA GLY A 83 3.06 -13.81 13.06
C GLY A 83 1.81 -12.92 13.19
N TYR A 84 1.77 -12.00 14.15
CA TYR A 84 0.68 -11.04 14.30
C TYR A 84 0.79 -9.88 13.29
N GLY A 85 -0.35 -9.41 12.76
CA GLY A 85 -0.40 -8.21 11.91
C GLY A 85 0.28 -8.36 10.55
N ALA A 86 0.52 -7.23 9.89
CA ALA A 86 1.25 -7.11 8.64
C ALA A 86 2.46 -6.20 8.82
N LEU A 87 3.57 -6.53 8.15
CA LEU A 87 4.82 -5.77 8.24
C LEU A 87 5.02 -4.90 7.01
N CYS A 88 5.04 -3.58 7.18
CA CYS A 88 5.33 -2.60 6.14
C CYS A 88 6.80 -2.17 6.23
N ALA A 89 7.58 -2.40 5.17
CA ALA A 89 8.96 -1.94 5.11
C ALA A 89 9.03 -0.47 4.67
N LYS A 90 9.63 0.41 5.47
CA LYS A 90 9.87 1.81 5.07
C LYS A 90 11.20 1.92 4.35
N ILE A 91 11.16 2.30 3.07
CA ILE A 91 12.35 2.45 2.22
C ILE A 91 12.88 3.88 2.38
N GLU A 92 13.86 4.00 3.27
CA GLU A 92 14.45 5.27 3.71
C GLU A 92 15.96 5.34 3.44
N LYS A 93 16.58 4.17 3.23
CA LYS A 93 18.04 4.02 3.11
C LYS A 93 18.43 3.58 1.70
N PRO A 94 19.51 4.13 1.12
CA PRO A 94 20.06 3.66 -0.15
C PRO A 94 20.40 2.16 -0.14
N MET A 95 20.77 1.61 1.02
CA MET A 95 21.05 0.17 1.17
C MET A 95 19.82 -0.71 0.93
N ALA A 96 18.64 -0.31 1.43
CA ALA A 96 17.40 -1.05 1.14
C ALA A 96 17.07 -1.04 -0.35
N VAL A 97 17.39 0.04 -1.04
CA VAL A 97 17.18 0.16 -2.48
C VAL A 97 18.05 -0.83 -3.27
N ARG A 98 19.26 -1.13 -2.79
CA ARG A 98 20.15 -2.12 -3.42
C ARG A 98 19.64 -3.55 -3.25
N ARG A 99 18.97 -3.86 -2.14
CA ARG A 99 18.37 -5.17 -1.83
C ARG A 99 16.83 -5.15 -1.90
N LEU A 100 16.29 -4.30 -2.78
CA LEU A 100 14.87 -3.98 -2.80
C LEU A 100 13.98 -5.21 -3.04
N ASP A 101 14.38 -6.11 -3.93
CA ASP A 101 13.59 -7.29 -4.26
C ASP A 101 13.46 -8.24 -3.06
N GLU A 102 14.55 -8.50 -2.35
CA GLU A 102 14.57 -9.33 -1.14
C GLU A 102 13.71 -8.71 -0.02
N ILE A 103 13.78 -7.39 0.14
CA ILE A 103 12.99 -6.64 1.13
C ILE A 103 11.50 -6.69 0.78
N ILE A 104 11.14 -6.44 -0.48
CA ILE A 104 9.76 -6.55 -0.94
C ILE A 104 9.26 -7.97 -0.70
N GLU A 105 10.03 -9.01 -1.04
CA GLU A 105 9.64 -10.41 -0.86
C GLU A 105 9.29 -10.74 0.61
N MET A 106 10.03 -10.18 1.57
CA MET A 106 9.80 -10.40 2.99
C MET A 106 8.74 -9.51 3.64
N ALA A 107 8.43 -8.36 3.06
CA ALA A 107 7.43 -7.43 3.59
C ALA A 107 5.99 -7.87 3.22
N ASP A 108 5.00 -7.42 3.99
CA ASP A 108 3.58 -7.55 3.60
C ASP A 108 3.10 -6.35 2.75
N GLY A 109 3.85 -5.25 2.79
CA GLY A 109 3.65 -4.01 2.03
C GLY A 109 4.88 -3.11 2.16
N VAL A 110 4.94 -2.03 1.38
CA VAL A 110 6.11 -1.13 1.35
C VAL A 110 5.66 0.32 1.47
N MET A 111 6.48 1.15 2.10
CA MET A 111 6.31 2.60 2.14
C MET A 111 7.52 3.28 1.50
N VAL A 112 7.28 4.14 0.53
CA VAL A 112 8.29 5.06 -0.04
C VAL A 112 8.30 6.31 0.82
N ALA A 113 9.27 6.41 1.73
CA ALA A 113 9.42 7.55 2.64
C ALA A 113 10.37 8.59 2.04
N ARG A 114 9.80 9.49 1.23
CA ARG A 114 10.54 10.40 0.34
C ARG A 114 11.38 11.43 1.08
N GLY A 115 10.87 11.95 2.20
CA GLY A 115 11.57 12.91 3.05
C GLY A 115 12.85 12.31 3.62
N ASP A 116 12.76 11.11 4.21
CA ASP A 116 13.94 10.40 4.75
C ASP A 116 14.91 9.99 3.64
N LEU A 117 14.39 9.47 2.53
CA LEU A 117 15.19 9.06 1.39
C LEU A 117 15.93 10.24 0.74
N GLY A 118 15.28 11.41 0.65
CA GLY A 118 15.85 12.66 0.15
C GLY A 118 16.86 13.33 1.09
N VAL A 119 16.98 12.85 2.33
CA VAL A 119 18.10 13.23 3.22
C VAL A 119 19.36 12.43 2.89
N GLU A 120 19.21 11.19 2.42
CA GLU A 120 20.32 10.28 2.10
C GLU A 120 20.76 10.33 0.63
N LEU A 121 19.88 10.76 -0.27
CA LEU A 121 20.10 10.84 -1.72
C LEU A 121 19.98 12.28 -2.22
N GLU A 122 20.49 12.55 -3.42
CA GLU A 122 20.24 13.83 -4.05
C GLU A 122 18.75 13.93 -4.48
N PRO A 123 18.11 15.11 -4.36
CA PRO A 123 16.67 15.25 -4.61
C PRO A 123 16.19 14.74 -5.97
N GLN A 124 17.00 14.92 -7.03
CA GLN A 124 16.68 14.46 -8.38
C GLN A 124 16.71 12.92 -8.54
N GLU A 125 17.30 12.19 -7.59
CA GLU A 125 17.35 10.73 -7.61
C GLU A 125 16.09 10.08 -7.03
N VAL A 126 15.35 10.81 -6.19
CA VAL A 126 14.16 10.30 -5.48
C VAL A 126 13.00 9.98 -6.43
N PRO A 127 12.60 10.83 -7.40
CA PRO A 127 11.44 10.53 -8.24
C PRO A 127 11.58 9.27 -9.11
N PRO A 128 12.70 9.01 -9.82
CA PRO A 128 12.88 7.74 -10.54
C PRO A 128 12.86 6.53 -9.61
N LEU A 129 13.38 6.69 -8.39
CA LEU A 129 13.42 5.63 -7.40
C LEU A 129 12.05 5.31 -6.82
N GLN A 130 11.21 6.30 -6.53
CA GLN A 130 9.80 6.10 -6.18
C GLN A 130 9.11 5.21 -7.20
N LYS A 131 9.19 5.58 -8.49
CA LYS A 131 8.60 4.80 -9.59
C LYS A 131 9.08 3.36 -9.55
N ARG A 132 10.40 3.15 -9.43
CA ARG A 132 10.97 1.80 -9.33
C ARG A 132 10.44 1.00 -8.14
N ILE A 133 10.32 1.61 -6.96
CA ILE A 133 9.82 0.92 -5.75
C ILE A 133 8.34 0.58 -5.89
N VAL A 134 7.52 1.53 -6.36
CA VAL A 134 6.09 1.32 -6.61
C VAL A 134 5.89 0.17 -7.59
N ASN A 135 6.58 0.21 -8.73
CA ASN A 135 6.44 -0.83 -9.77
C ASN A 135 6.86 -2.22 -9.26
N LYS A 136 8.04 -2.35 -8.64
CA LYS A 136 8.49 -3.65 -8.10
C LYS A 136 7.56 -4.19 -7.01
N THR A 137 7.03 -3.31 -6.15
CA THR A 137 6.10 -3.73 -5.09
C THR A 137 4.77 -4.21 -5.68
N ARG A 138 4.26 -3.49 -6.69
CA ARG A 138 3.06 -3.88 -7.43
C ARG A 138 3.23 -5.21 -8.15
N LEU A 139 4.35 -5.44 -8.85
CA LEU A 139 4.64 -6.72 -9.51
C LEU A 139 4.46 -7.92 -8.55
N MET A 140 4.88 -7.75 -7.30
CA MET A 140 4.75 -8.75 -6.23
C MET A 140 3.35 -8.83 -5.59
N GLY A 141 2.39 -8.04 -6.06
CA GLY A 141 1.01 -7.98 -5.57
C GLY A 141 0.91 -7.46 -4.13
N LYS A 142 1.84 -6.61 -3.70
CA LYS A 142 1.87 -6.05 -2.34
C LYS A 142 1.46 -4.57 -2.39
N PRO A 143 0.74 -4.07 -1.36
CA PRO A 143 0.40 -2.66 -1.28
C PRO A 143 1.66 -1.81 -1.14
N VAL A 144 1.67 -0.69 -1.86
CA VAL A 144 2.71 0.34 -1.72
C VAL A 144 2.11 1.69 -1.34
N ILE A 145 2.67 2.29 -0.31
CA ILE A 145 2.32 3.60 0.21
C ILE A 145 3.36 4.61 -0.29
N VAL A 146 2.92 5.71 -0.90
CA VAL A 146 3.79 6.87 -1.14
C VAL A 146 3.57 7.88 -0.01
N ALA A 147 4.65 8.24 0.68
CA ALA A 147 4.59 8.93 1.95
C ALA A 147 5.51 10.15 2.02
N THR A 148 5.18 11.05 2.95
CA THR A 148 5.88 12.30 3.31
C THR A 148 5.89 13.35 2.21
N GLN A 149 5.90 14.63 2.57
CA GLN A 149 5.94 15.77 1.63
C GLN A 149 4.83 15.73 0.56
N MET A 150 3.65 15.20 0.89
CA MET A 150 2.54 15.13 -0.07
C MET A 150 1.83 16.48 -0.16
N LEU A 151 1.35 17.01 0.97
CA LEU A 151 0.61 18.27 1.08
C LEU A 151 1.16 19.11 2.25
N GLU A 152 2.49 19.15 2.41
CA GLU A 152 3.18 19.72 3.59
C GLU A 152 2.78 21.17 3.88
N SER A 153 2.52 21.99 2.86
CA SER A 153 2.06 23.37 3.04
C SER A 153 0.73 23.45 3.78
N MET A 154 -0.09 22.40 3.76
CA MET A 154 -1.38 22.35 4.44
C MET A 154 -1.29 22.16 5.95
N ILE A 155 -0.09 22.02 6.50
CA ILE A 155 0.14 22.16 7.94
C ILE A 155 -0.29 23.56 8.39
N GLU A 156 -0.02 24.60 7.59
CA GLU A 156 -0.27 26.01 7.94
C GLU A 156 -1.28 26.68 6.97
N SER A 157 -1.54 26.08 5.80
CA SER A 157 -2.38 26.65 4.73
C SER A 157 -3.68 25.86 4.51
N PRO A 158 -4.83 26.52 4.29
CA PRO A 158 -6.09 25.82 3.98
C PRO A 158 -6.12 25.17 2.59
N ALA A 159 -5.12 25.44 1.74
CA ALA A 159 -5.04 24.88 0.39
C ALA A 159 -3.59 24.53 0.03
N PRO A 160 -3.38 23.44 -0.74
CA PRO A 160 -2.06 23.04 -1.16
C PRO A 160 -1.59 23.87 -2.35
N THR A 161 -0.29 23.82 -2.60
CA THR A 161 0.31 24.37 -3.81
C THR A 161 -0.01 23.52 -5.03
N ARG A 162 0.11 24.10 -6.24
CA ARG A 162 -0.03 23.34 -7.49
C ARG A 162 1.04 22.27 -7.65
N ALA A 163 2.22 22.48 -7.06
CA ALA A 163 3.32 21.51 -7.09
C ALA A 163 2.97 20.27 -6.27
N GLU A 164 2.42 20.43 -5.06
CA GLU A 164 1.95 19.34 -4.20
C GLU A 164 0.79 18.57 -4.84
N VAL A 165 -0.18 19.27 -5.45
CA VAL A 165 -1.27 18.63 -6.20
C VAL A 165 -0.72 17.76 -7.33
N SER A 166 0.26 18.26 -8.09
CA SER A 166 0.92 17.51 -9.16
C SER A 166 1.69 16.31 -8.62
N ASP A 167 2.35 16.45 -7.46
CA ASP A 167 3.14 15.38 -6.84
C ASP A 167 2.25 14.24 -6.35
N VAL A 168 1.15 14.55 -5.64
CA VAL A 168 0.11 13.57 -5.28
C VAL A 168 -0.43 12.87 -6.53
N ALA A 169 -0.79 13.65 -7.57
CA ALA A 169 -1.31 13.08 -8.80
C ALA A 169 -0.34 12.09 -9.47
N ASN A 170 0.95 12.44 -9.52
CA ASN A 170 1.98 11.56 -10.06
C ASN A 170 2.16 10.28 -9.24
N ALA A 171 2.03 10.33 -7.91
CA ALA A 171 2.06 9.12 -7.08
C ALA A 171 0.89 8.16 -7.42
N VAL A 172 -0.29 8.70 -7.72
CA VAL A 172 -1.47 7.92 -8.16
C VAL A 172 -1.24 7.33 -9.57
N TYR A 173 -0.73 8.12 -10.52
CA TYR A 173 -0.37 7.62 -11.86
C TYR A 173 0.73 6.56 -11.84
N ASP A 174 1.68 6.66 -10.91
CA ASP A 174 2.71 5.63 -10.69
C ASP A 174 2.11 4.31 -10.19
N GLY A 175 0.88 4.36 -9.69
CA GLY A 175 0.13 3.21 -9.21
C GLY A 175 0.31 2.96 -7.72
N ALA A 176 0.54 3.99 -6.90
CA ALA A 176 0.47 3.83 -5.45
C ALA A 176 -0.87 3.19 -5.03
N ASP A 177 -0.84 2.24 -4.09
CA ASP A 177 -2.07 1.71 -3.51
C ASP A 177 -2.66 2.66 -2.46
N ALA A 178 -1.80 3.44 -1.81
CA ALA A 178 -2.20 4.48 -0.88
C ALA A 178 -1.22 5.67 -0.89
N VAL A 179 -1.75 6.83 -0.51
CA VAL A 179 -1.00 8.07 -0.27
C VAL A 179 -1.14 8.45 1.20
N MET A 180 -0.07 8.99 1.81
CA MET A 180 0.00 9.20 3.26
C MET A 180 0.19 10.67 3.64
N LEU A 181 -0.71 11.19 4.47
CA LEU A 181 -0.54 12.44 5.22
C LEU A 181 0.21 12.17 6.52
N SER A 182 1.10 13.07 6.90
CA SER A 182 1.96 12.97 8.08
C SER A 182 1.59 14.05 9.11
N ALA A 183 2.29 15.18 9.08
CA ALA A 183 2.05 16.29 10.01
C ALA A 183 0.75 17.03 9.68
N GLU A 184 0.32 17.01 8.41
CA GLU A 184 -0.89 17.66 7.92
C GLU A 184 -2.13 17.27 8.74
N THR A 185 -2.26 15.99 9.11
CA THR A 185 -3.38 15.48 9.91
C THR A 185 -3.06 15.31 11.39
N ALA A 186 -1.78 15.13 11.73
CA ALA A 186 -1.37 14.88 13.11
C ALA A 186 -1.26 16.14 13.96
N ALA A 187 -0.82 17.25 13.36
CA ALA A 187 -0.52 18.50 14.08
C ALA A 187 -0.80 19.78 13.24
N GLY A 188 -1.33 19.64 12.03
CA GLY A 188 -1.64 20.76 11.14
C GLY A 188 -2.93 21.49 11.52
N ASP A 189 -3.05 22.72 11.02
CA ASP A 189 -4.20 23.59 11.25
C ASP A 189 -5.44 23.18 10.42
N TRP A 190 -5.24 22.40 9.34
CA TRP A 190 -6.28 22.05 8.35
C TRP A 190 -6.38 20.54 8.04
N PRO A 191 -6.58 19.68 9.07
CA PRO A 191 -6.50 18.22 8.91
C PRO A 191 -7.64 17.63 8.07
N GLU A 192 -8.87 18.16 8.17
CA GLU A 192 -10.03 17.70 7.40
C GLU A 192 -9.89 18.08 5.93
N GLU A 193 -9.45 19.30 5.67
CA GLU A 193 -9.21 19.83 4.33
C GLU A 193 -8.09 19.06 3.63
N ALA A 194 -7.01 18.72 4.35
CA ALA A 194 -5.91 17.93 3.82
C ALA A 194 -6.37 16.55 3.34
N VAL A 195 -7.19 15.84 4.14
CA VAL A 195 -7.78 14.55 3.72
C VAL A 195 -8.73 14.73 2.54
N THR A 196 -9.59 15.76 2.61
CA THR A 196 -10.60 16.04 1.58
C THR A 196 -9.97 16.34 0.22
N ILE A 197 -8.92 17.16 0.18
CA ILE A 197 -8.25 17.48 -1.09
C ILE A 197 -7.40 16.31 -1.58
N MET A 198 -6.78 15.52 -0.69
CA MET A 198 -6.08 14.29 -1.07
C MET A 198 -7.00 13.32 -1.81
N ASP A 199 -8.20 13.08 -1.27
CA ASP A 199 -9.24 12.26 -1.91
C ASP A 199 -9.66 12.84 -3.27
N ARG A 200 -9.95 14.14 -3.34
CA ARG A 200 -10.34 14.80 -4.60
C ARG A 200 -9.27 14.68 -5.68
N ILE A 201 -7.98 14.79 -5.32
CA ILE A 201 -6.88 14.63 -6.28
C ILE A 201 -6.85 13.20 -6.80
N ALA A 202 -6.90 12.20 -5.91
CA ALA A 202 -6.91 10.78 -6.30
C ALA A 202 -8.08 10.45 -7.22
N VAL A 203 -9.30 10.83 -6.85
CA VAL A 203 -10.52 10.62 -7.65
C VAL A 203 -10.43 11.34 -9.00
N GLN A 204 -9.87 12.55 -9.04
CA GLN A 204 -9.71 13.29 -10.29
C GLN A 204 -8.72 12.61 -11.25
N VAL A 205 -7.64 12.04 -10.72
CA VAL A 205 -6.65 11.29 -11.50
C VAL A 205 -7.20 9.96 -11.98
N GLU A 206 -7.89 9.20 -11.12
CA GLU A 206 -8.46 7.91 -11.49
C GLU A 206 -9.60 8.00 -12.52
N ARG A 207 -10.19 9.20 -12.69
CA ARG A 207 -11.19 9.51 -13.73
C ARG A 207 -10.59 10.02 -15.04
N ASP A 208 -9.28 10.24 -15.10
CA ASP A 208 -8.61 10.62 -16.34
C ASP A 208 -8.76 9.50 -17.38
N GLU A 209 -9.04 9.86 -18.64
CA GLU A 209 -9.30 8.92 -19.73
C GLU A 209 -8.11 7.97 -19.94
N ASP A 210 -6.89 8.49 -19.77
CA ASP A 210 -5.65 7.74 -19.93
C ASP A 210 -5.22 6.98 -18.66
N TYR A 211 -5.92 7.10 -17.53
CA TYR A 211 -5.43 6.60 -16.23
C TYR A 211 -5.11 5.10 -16.28
N ILE A 212 -6.05 4.30 -16.78
CA ILE A 212 -5.91 2.84 -16.85
C ILE A 212 -4.74 2.43 -17.74
N GLU A 213 -4.58 3.08 -18.90
CA GLU A 213 -3.45 2.82 -19.80
C GLU A 213 -2.12 3.18 -19.15
N ARG A 214 -2.05 4.31 -18.43
CA ARG A 214 -0.84 4.77 -17.73
C ARG A 214 -0.45 3.86 -16.58
N VAL A 215 -1.39 3.51 -15.70
CA VAL A 215 -1.11 2.70 -14.52
C VAL A 215 -0.76 1.24 -14.87
N ARG A 216 -1.18 0.78 -16.05
CA ARG A 216 -0.85 -0.54 -16.62
C ARG A 216 0.21 -0.47 -17.72
N MET A 217 0.84 0.68 -17.94
CA MET A 217 1.82 0.90 -19.01
C MET A 217 3.03 -0.03 -18.88
N LEU A 218 3.44 -0.28 -17.64
CA LEU A 218 4.49 -1.23 -17.35
C LEU A 218 3.91 -2.63 -17.27
N ASP A 219 4.48 -3.51 -18.09
CA ASP A 219 4.07 -4.90 -18.14
C ASP A 219 4.16 -5.53 -16.75
N THR A 220 3.04 -6.13 -16.33
CA THR A 220 2.89 -6.81 -15.04
C THR A 220 2.47 -8.25 -15.35
N PRO A 221 3.39 -9.08 -15.86
CA PRO A 221 3.03 -10.42 -16.28
C PRO A 221 2.56 -11.23 -15.07
N PRO A 222 1.42 -11.93 -15.16
CA PRO A 222 0.95 -12.78 -14.08
C PRO A 222 1.94 -13.93 -13.83
N ASP A 223 2.10 -14.34 -12.57
CA ASP A 223 2.84 -15.56 -12.26
C ASP A 223 2.12 -16.77 -12.89
N PRO A 224 2.85 -17.85 -13.24
CA PRO A 224 2.26 -19.04 -13.86
C PRO A 224 1.45 -19.88 -12.85
N THR A 225 0.42 -19.28 -12.25
CA THR A 225 -0.47 -19.88 -11.27
C THR A 225 -1.94 -19.66 -11.66
N THR A 226 -2.82 -20.55 -11.21
CA THR A 226 -4.27 -20.42 -11.46
C THR A 226 -4.84 -19.13 -10.88
N ALA A 227 -4.38 -18.73 -9.68
CA ALA A 227 -4.87 -17.54 -9.01
C ALA A 227 -4.57 -16.27 -9.83
N ASP A 228 -3.34 -16.16 -10.33
CA ASP A 228 -2.89 -15.04 -11.13
C ASP A 228 -3.56 -15.01 -12.51
N ALA A 229 -3.69 -16.16 -13.17
CA ALA A 229 -4.43 -16.27 -14.44
C ALA A 229 -5.90 -15.84 -14.31
N LEU A 230 -6.58 -16.22 -13.22
CA LEU A 230 -7.95 -15.80 -12.96
C LEU A 230 -8.04 -14.32 -12.60
N SER A 231 -7.11 -13.78 -11.81
CA SER A 231 -7.06 -12.34 -11.51
C SER A 231 -6.85 -11.51 -12.78
N HIS A 232 -5.95 -11.93 -13.67
CA HIS A 232 -5.76 -11.29 -14.96
C HIS A 232 -7.02 -11.37 -15.83
N ALA A 233 -7.67 -12.55 -15.89
CA ALA A 233 -8.92 -12.73 -16.60
C ALA A 233 -10.04 -11.81 -16.05
N CYS A 234 -10.06 -11.52 -14.75
CA CYS A 234 -11.03 -10.56 -14.18
C CYS A 234 -10.87 -9.17 -14.78
N MET A 235 -9.64 -8.68 -14.82
CA MET A 235 -9.32 -7.38 -15.41
C MET A 235 -9.76 -7.35 -16.87
N THR A 236 -9.38 -8.36 -17.67
CA THR A 236 -9.78 -8.43 -19.09
C THR A 236 -11.29 -8.48 -19.29
N ILE A 237 -12.02 -9.27 -18.48
CA ILE A 237 -13.49 -9.35 -18.56
C ILE A 237 -14.12 -8.01 -18.17
N ALA A 238 -13.63 -7.34 -17.13
CA ALA A 238 -14.12 -6.04 -16.69
C ALA A 238 -13.93 -4.95 -17.76
N ASP A 239 -12.84 -5.01 -18.53
CA ASP A 239 -12.60 -4.08 -19.63
C ASP A 239 -13.42 -4.42 -20.90
N THR A 240 -13.85 -5.67 -21.06
CA THR A 240 -14.54 -6.15 -22.27
C THR A 240 -16.06 -6.13 -22.17
N VAL A 241 -16.59 -6.39 -20.97
CA VAL A 241 -18.03 -6.53 -20.70
C VAL A 241 -18.42 -5.49 -19.66
N PRO A 242 -19.62 -4.88 -19.72
CA PRO A 242 -20.09 -3.95 -18.69
C PRO A 242 -20.30 -4.67 -17.36
N ILE A 243 -19.23 -4.77 -16.57
CA ILE A 243 -19.21 -5.26 -15.19
C ILE A 243 -19.35 -4.04 -14.27
N ALA A 244 -20.16 -4.15 -13.22
CA ALA A 244 -20.32 -3.09 -12.24
C ALA A 244 -19.25 -3.16 -11.13
N ALA A 245 -18.92 -4.37 -10.68
CA ALA A 245 -17.89 -4.61 -9.67
C ALA A 245 -17.36 -6.05 -9.70
N ILE A 246 -16.18 -6.24 -9.11
CA ILE A 246 -15.59 -7.55 -8.83
C ILE A 246 -15.81 -7.88 -7.36
N THR A 247 -16.59 -8.92 -7.07
CA THR A 247 -16.75 -9.47 -5.72
C THR A 247 -15.70 -10.54 -5.47
N VAL A 248 -14.87 -10.35 -4.44
CA VAL A 248 -13.79 -11.28 -4.08
C VAL A 248 -14.04 -11.87 -2.70
N PHE A 249 -14.27 -13.18 -2.64
CA PHE A 249 -14.37 -13.93 -1.40
C PHE A 249 -12.98 -14.40 -0.97
N THR A 250 -12.54 -14.03 0.24
CA THR A 250 -11.20 -14.38 0.69
C THR A 250 -11.08 -14.49 2.21
N GLY A 251 -10.37 -15.52 2.69
CA GLY A 251 -10.02 -15.67 4.11
C GLY A 251 -8.79 -14.84 4.50
N SER A 252 -7.73 -14.89 3.68
CA SER A 252 -6.42 -14.28 3.96
C SER A 252 -6.16 -12.96 3.24
N GLY A 253 -6.97 -12.60 2.25
CA GLY A 253 -6.72 -11.44 1.38
C GLY A 253 -5.82 -11.72 0.17
N SER A 254 -5.32 -12.95 0.00
CA SER A 254 -4.42 -13.30 -1.10
C SER A 254 -5.03 -13.09 -2.49
N THR A 255 -6.32 -13.38 -2.65
CA THR A 255 -7.05 -13.19 -3.91
C THR A 255 -7.24 -11.71 -4.22
N ALA A 256 -7.65 -10.93 -3.22
CA ALA A 256 -7.86 -9.49 -3.37
C ALA A 256 -6.57 -8.78 -3.80
N ARG A 257 -5.43 -9.15 -3.20
CA ARG A 257 -4.10 -8.64 -3.58
C ARG A 257 -3.76 -8.85 -5.06
N ARG A 258 -4.05 -10.05 -5.59
CA ARG A 258 -3.80 -10.38 -7.00
C ARG A 258 -4.71 -9.60 -7.93
N VAL A 259 -5.99 -9.48 -7.60
CA VAL A 259 -6.93 -8.68 -8.39
C VAL A 259 -6.53 -7.21 -8.37
N ALA A 260 -6.18 -6.66 -7.20
CA ALA A 260 -5.76 -5.26 -7.07
C ALA A 260 -4.50 -4.95 -7.89
N ARG A 261 -3.54 -5.89 -7.97
CA ARG A 261 -2.32 -5.76 -8.79
C ARG A 261 -2.63 -5.44 -10.26
N GLU A 262 -3.63 -6.11 -10.82
CA GLU A 262 -4.03 -5.96 -12.23
C GLU A 262 -4.73 -4.61 -12.51
N ARG A 263 -5.05 -3.83 -11.46
CA ARG A 263 -5.74 -2.52 -11.55
C ARG A 263 -7.00 -2.57 -12.43
N PRO A 264 -8.00 -3.44 -12.14
CA PRO A 264 -9.23 -3.55 -12.94
C PRO A 264 -9.94 -2.20 -13.06
N SER A 265 -10.65 -1.98 -14.17
CA SER A 265 -11.39 -0.75 -14.46
C SER A 265 -12.64 -0.54 -13.60
N VAL A 266 -12.98 -1.53 -12.78
CA VAL A 266 -14.16 -1.54 -11.91
C VAL A 266 -13.72 -1.78 -10.47
N PRO A 267 -14.46 -1.26 -9.48
CA PRO A 267 -14.08 -1.41 -8.09
C PRO A 267 -14.23 -2.85 -7.59
N MET A 268 -13.53 -3.15 -6.49
CA MET A 268 -13.50 -4.47 -5.88
C MET A 268 -14.21 -4.48 -4.52
N LEU A 269 -15.23 -5.34 -4.40
CA LEU A 269 -15.91 -5.65 -3.15
C LEU A 269 -15.29 -6.90 -2.51
N VAL A 270 -14.49 -6.74 -1.47
CA VAL A 270 -13.80 -7.85 -0.80
C VAL A 270 -14.63 -8.33 0.39
N LEU A 271 -15.08 -9.58 0.33
CA LEU A 271 -15.90 -10.21 1.35
C LEU A 271 -15.07 -11.23 2.13
N THR A 272 -15.01 -11.09 3.45
CA THR A 272 -14.17 -11.95 4.31
C THR A 272 -14.82 -12.25 5.66
N PRO A 273 -14.64 -13.46 6.24
CA PRO A 273 -15.08 -13.76 7.61
C PRO A 273 -14.21 -13.12 8.70
N SER A 274 -13.08 -12.53 8.34
CA SER A 274 -12.10 -11.99 9.28
C SER A 274 -12.07 -10.47 9.26
N MET A 275 -12.49 -9.83 10.37
CA MET A 275 -12.38 -8.38 10.52
C MET A 275 -10.92 -7.90 10.43
N ARG A 276 -9.97 -8.70 10.91
CA ARG A 276 -8.53 -8.42 10.76
C ARG A 276 -8.11 -8.41 9.29
N THR A 277 -8.61 -9.37 8.50
CA THR A 277 -8.35 -9.39 7.05
C THR A 277 -8.97 -8.16 6.40
N ALA A 278 -10.24 -7.83 6.70
CA ALA A 278 -10.91 -6.66 6.15
C ALA A 278 -10.13 -5.36 6.39
N ARG A 279 -9.69 -5.11 7.64
CA ARG A 279 -8.90 -3.91 7.97
C ARG A 279 -7.54 -3.87 7.26
N ARG A 280 -6.87 -5.02 7.09
CA ARG A 280 -5.62 -5.09 6.32
C ARG A 280 -5.81 -4.75 4.85
N MET A 281 -6.94 -5.11 4.27
CA MET A 281 -7.26 -4.82 2.87
C MET A 281 -7.57 -3.34 2.61
N ALA A 282 -7.75 -2.52 3.64
CA ALA A 282 -7.97 -1.08 3.49
C ALA A 282 -6.79 -0.33 2.83
N LEU A 283 -5.60 -0.94 2.80
CA LEU A 283 -4.43 -0.40 2.08
C LEU A 283 -4.31 -0.90 0.63
N LEU A 284 -5.21 -1.76 0.15
CA LEU A 284 -5.19 -2.22 -1.23
C LEU A 284 -5.95 -1.26 -2.13
N TRP A 285 -5.38 -0.98 -3.30
CA TRP A 285 -6.02 -0.14 -4.31
C TRP A 285 -7.40 -0.69 -4.71
N GLY A 286 -8.35 0.23 -4.97
CA GLY A 286 -9.68 -0.08 -5.50
C GLY A 286 -10.53 -1.00 -4.62
N THR A 287 -10.19 -1.16 -3.34
CA THR A 287 -10.76 -2.18 -2.45
C THR A 287 -11.75 -1.59 -1.46
N HIS A 288 -12.98 -2.11 -1.47
CA HIS A 288 -13.96 -1.94 -0.40
C HIS A 288 -14.13 -3.27 0.35
N ALA A 289 -13.54 -3.37 1.54
CA ALA A 289 -13.51 -4.60 2.31
C ALA A 289 -14.64 -4.65 3.35
N VAL A 290 -15.38 -5.77 3.37
CA VAL A 290 -16.50 -5.98 4.27
C VAL A 290 -16.34 -7.31 4.99
N ALA A 291 -16.35 -7.24 6.32
CA ALA A 291 -16.41 -8.42 7.16
C ALA A 291 -17.84 -8.99 7.14
N THR A 292 -17.99 -10.25 6.77
CA THR A 292 -19.28 -10.93 6.63
C THR A 292 -19.13 -12.41 6.96
N LYS A 293 -20.22 -13.14 7.24
CA LYS A 293 -20.16 -14.59 7.51
C LYS A 293 -19.41 -15.35 6.40
N ASP A 294 -18.80 -16.49 6.70
CA ASP A 294 -18.19 -17.29 5.63
C ASP A 294 -19.25 -17.88 4.69
N ILE A 295 -18.84 -18.29 3.50
CA ILE A 295 -19.69 -18.99 2.52
C ILE A 295 -19.41 -20.49 2.56
N GLY A 296 -20.44 -21.31 2.43
CA GLY A 296 -20.33 -22.78 2.44
C GLY A 296 -20.56 -23.44 1.08
N SER A 297 -21.24 -22.76 0.14
CA SER A 297 -21.57 -23.32 -1.18
C SER A 297 -21.45 -22.30 -2.31
N PHE A 298 -21.49 -22.82 -3.54
CA PHE A 298 -21.47 -21.99 -4.74
C PHE A 298 -22.73 -21.12 -4.83
N GLU A 299 -23.90 -21.68 -4.53
CA GLU A 299 -25.17 -20.94 -4.50
C GLU A 299 -25.14 -19.81 -3.47
N GLU A 300 -24.58 -20.08 -2.28
CA GLU A 300 -24.42 -19.06 -1.24
C GLU A 300 -23.46 -17.95 -1.68
N MET A 301 -22.34 -18.29 -2.32
CA MET A 301 -21.39 -17.33 -2.88
C MET A 301 -22.09 -16.35 -3.83
N ILE A 302 -22.88 -16.88 -4.78
CA ILE A 302 -23.56 -16.08 -5.79
C ILE A 302 -24.64 -15.19 -5.15
N ALA A 303 -25.50 -15.77 -4.31
CA ALA A 303 -26.58 -15.05 -3.65
C ALA A 303 -26.02 -13.94 -2.74
N LYS A 304 -24.97 -14.26 -1.97
CA LYS A 304 -24.32 -13.30 -1.08
C LYS A 304 -23.61 -12.19 -1.84
N GLY A 305 -22.88 -12.51 -2.90
CA GLY A 305 -22.18 -11.50 -3.71
C GLY A 305 -23.14 -10.46 -4.27
N LYS A 306 -24.28 -10.90 -4.82
CA LYS A 306 -25.33 -9.99 -5.30
C LYS A 306 -25.89 -9.09 -4.20
N ARG A 307 -26.28 -9.68 -3.05
CA ARG A 307 -26.83 -8.90 -1.92
C ARG A 307 -25.85 -7.86 -1.40
N MET A 308 -24.58 -8.25 -1.23
CA MET A 308 -23.55 -7.33 -0.75
C MET A 308 -23.26 -6.21 -1.76
N ALA A 309 -23.28 -6.52 -3.06
CA ALA A 309 -23.12 -5.51 -4.10
C ALA A 309 -24.26 -4.47 -4.08
N LEU A 310 -25.53 -4.89 -3.95
CA LEU A 310 -26.66 -3.98 -3.77
C LEU A 310 -26.52 -3.15 -2.49
N ARG A 311 -26.29 -3.82 -1.35
CA ARG A 311 -26.25 -3.19 -0.03
C ARG A 311 -25.20 -2.09 0.07
N HIS A 312 -24.07 -2.26 -0.59
CA HIS A 312 -22.98 -1.28 -0.58
C HIS A 312 -22.99 -0.34 -1.79
N GLY A 313 -24.00 -0.40 -2.66
CA GLY A 313 -24.13 0.51 -3.80
C GLY A 313 -23.13 0.28 -4.93
N PHE A 314 -22.61 -0.95 -5.08
CA PHE A 314 -21.68 -1.34 -6.15
C PHE A 314 -22.39 -1.83 -7.41
N ALA A 315 -23.70 -2.06 -7.36
CA ALA A 315 -24.48 -2.62 -8.46
C ALA A 315 -25.96 -2.32 -8.30
N ASP A 316 -26.69 -2.31 -9.42
CA ASP A 316 -28.14 -2.21 -9.48
C ASP A 316 -28.76 -3.47 -10.11
N ALA A 317 -30.09 -3.56 -10.09
CA ALA A 317 -30.82 -4.59 -10.83
C ALA A 317 -30.46 -4.54 -12.33
N GLY A 318 -30.04 -5.68 -12.88
CA GLY A 318 -29.58 -5.80 -14.27
C GLY A 318 -28.06 -5.68 -14.46
N SER A 319 -27.32 -5.22 -13.45
CA SER A 319 -25.85 -5.16 -13.50
C SER A 319 -25.23 -6.56 -13.56
N LYS A 320 -24.05 -6.65 -14.18
CA LYS A 320 -23.22 -7.86 -14.13
C LYS A 320 -22.10 -7.71 -13.12
N LEU A 321 -21.77 -8.78 -12.43
CA LEU A 321 -20.69 -8.85 -11.46
C LEU A 321 -19.76 -10.01 -11.80
N ILE A 322 -18.49 -9.86 -11.47
CA ILE A 322 -17.56 -10.99 -11.40
C ILE A 322 -17.53 -11.47 -9.95
N ALA A 323 -17.65 -12.77 -9.73
CA ALA A 323 -17.45 -13.40 -8.42
C ALA A 323 -16.19 -14.28 -8.46
N LEU A 324 -15.24 -14.00 -7.57
CA LEU A 324 -14.00 -14.75 -7.40
C LEU A 324 -13.92 -15.42 -6.04
N ALA A 325 -13.51 -16.69 -6.03
CA ALA A 325 -13.31 -17.45 -4.81
C ALA A 325 -12.27 -18.58 -4.97
N GLY A 326 -11.90 -19.16 -3.83
CA GLY A 326 -11.19 -20.42 -3.72
C GLY A 326 -12.12 -21.53 -3.26
N VAL A 327 -12.15 -22.64 -4.00
CA VAL A 327 -12.78 -23.89 -3.57
C VAL A 327 -11.71 -24.95 -3.26
N PRO A 328 -11.93 -25.82 -2.25
CA PRO A 328 -13.08 -25.85 -1.34
C PRO A 328 -13.16 -24.61 -0.43
N PHE A 329 -14.37 -24.12 -0.18
CA PHE A 329 -14.61 -22.91 0.62
C PHE A 329 -14.03 -23.05 2.04
N GLY A 330 -13.65 -21.93 2.64
CA GLY A 330 -13.00 -21.89 3.96
C GLY A 330 -11.53 -22.34 3.99
N THR A 331 -10.97 -22.80 2.86
CA THR A 331 -9.55 -23.17 2.77
C THR A 331 -8.73 -22.01 2.16
N PRO A 332 -7.82 -21.37 2.92
CA PRO A 332 -6.97 -20.31 2.36
C PRO A 332 -6.02 -20.83 1.28
N GLY A 333 -5.68 -19.97 0.32
CA GLY A 333 -4.57 -20.20 -0.61
C GLY A 333 -4.96 -20.78 -1.97
N SER A 334 -6.21 -21.22 -2.17
CA SER A 334 -6.73 -21.51 -3.52
C SER A 334 -7.50 -20.32 -4.07
N THR A 335 -7.29 -19.99 -5.34
CA THR A 335 -8.18 -19.14 -6.13
C THR A 335 -8.29 -19.82 -7.48
N ASN A 336 -9.46 -20.39 -7.73
CA ASN A 336 -9.69 -21.33 -8.82
C ASN A 336 -11.11 -21.27 -9.38
N LEU A 337 -11.90 -20.28 -8.94
CA LEU A 337 -13.25 -20.07 -9.41
C LEU A 337 -13.47 -18.61 -9.79
N LEU A 338 -13.93 -18.40 -11.02
CA LEU A 338 -14.39 -17.14 -11.57
C LEU A 338 -15.77 -17.37 -12.17
N HIS A 339 -16.74 -16.52 -11.82
CA HIS A 339 -18.07 -16.59 -12.40
C HIS A 339 -18.60 -15.19 -12.71
N VAL A 340 -19.16 -14.99 -13.91
CA VAL A 340 -19.88 -13.75 -14.25
C VAL A 340 -21.36 -13.96 -13.96
N VAL A 341 -21.93 -13.14 -13.07
CA VAL A 341 -23.34 -13.24 -12.65
C VAL A 341 -24.09 -11.99 -13.07
N THR A 342 -25.36 -12.18 -13.45
CA THR A 342 -26.30 -11.06 -13.62
C THR A 342 -27.13 -10.93 -12.36
N LEU A 343 -27.23 -9.70 -11.86
CA LEU A 343 -28.11 -9.35 -10.76
C LEU A 343 -29.54 -9.21 -11.30
N VAL A 344 -30.49 -9.96 -10.74
CA VAL A 344 -31.88 -9.97 -11.21
C VAL A 344 -32.79 -9.49 -10.09
N GLY A 345 -33.44 -8.34 -10.30
CA GLY A 345 -34.38 -7.77 -9.33
C GLY A 345 -33.71 -7.22 -8.07
N ASP A 346 -34.51 -7.08 -7.01
CA ASP A 346 -34.07 -6.63 -5.70
C ASP A 346 -33.87 -7.84 -4.79
N GLU A 347 -32.62 -8.31 -4.71
CA GLU A 347 -32.21 -9.48 -3.90
C GLU A 347 -32.19 -9.15 -2.39
N LEU A 348 -32.55 -7.93 -1.97
CA LEU A 348 -32.64 -7.51 -0.57
C LEU A 348 -34.06 -7.66 0.02
N LYS A 349 -35.09 -7.91 -0.79
CA LYS A 349 -36.50 -7.94 -0.34
C LYS A 349 -36.82 -8.91 0.80
N ASP A 350 -35.99 -9.94 1.00
CA ASP A 350 -36.16 -10.95 2.05
C ASP A 350 -35.03 -10.91 3.11
N TYR A 351 -34.20 -9.87 3.13
CA TYR A 351 -33.01 -9.78 3.98
C TYR A 351 -32.90 -8.40 4.66
N ASP A 352 -33.51 -8.28 5.84
CA ASP A 352 -33.59 -7.02 6.61
C ASP A 352 -32.32 -6.67 7.44
N ASP A 353 -31.31 -7.54 7.50
CA ASP A 353 -30.09 -7.34 8.33
C ASP A 353 -28.78 -7.31 7.52
#